data_AF-A0A7K9Y2A7-F1
#
_entry.id   AF-A0A7K9Y2A7-F1
#
_cell.length_a   1.000
_cell.length_b   1.000
_cell.length_c   1.000
_cell.angle_alpha   90.00
_cell.angle_beta   90.00
_cell.angle_gamma   90.00
#
_symmetry.space_group_name_H-M   'P 1'
#
loop_
_entity.id
_entity.type
_entity.pdbx_description
1 polymer ?
#
loop_
_entity_poly.entity_id
_entity_poly.type
_entity_poly.pdbx_seq_one_letter_code
_entity_poly.pdbx_strand_id
1 'polypeptide(L)'
;MREIFILLLNLYLVFSVQAIRGDIPMKSLRCYNDYNSQVTCTWLEHSEAHALVGMTLYQRNNIIIENKEMFCEHQTENDSYVQWVCRNTTDIFGIGVDDTYSFKPKKMLQAELNVDLSQNGKD
;
A
#
# COMPACT_ATOMS: atom_id res chain seq x y z
N MET A 1 -2.04 -36.88 18.01
CA MET A 1 -1.43 -35.59 18.44
C MET A 1 -0.67 -34.89 17.32
N ARG A 2 0.27 -35.56 16.63
CA ARG A 2 1.04 -34.98 15.51
C ARG A 2 0.18 -34.44 14.36
N GLU A 3 -0.82 -35.21 13.92
CA GLU A 3 -1.74 -34.78 12.85
C GLU A 3 -2.56 -33.53 13.22
N ILE A 4 -2.95 -33.42 14.49
CA ILE A 4 -3.70 -32.26 15.01
C ILE A 4 -2.82 -31.01 15.01
N PHE A 5 -1.55 -31.14 15.41
CA PHE A 5 -0.59 -30.04 15.35
C PHE A 5 -0.34 -29.56 13.91
N ILE A 6 -0.22 -30.49 12.96
CA ILE A 6 -0.03 -30.16 11.54
C ILE A 6 -1.27 -29.43 11.00
N LEU A 7 -2.47 -29.90 11.33
CA LEU A 7 -3.73 -29.24 10.93
C LEU A 7 -3.83 -27.82 11.50
N LEU A 8 -3.51 -27.64 12.79
CA LEU A 8 -3.55 -26.31 13.44
C LEU A 8 -2.52 -25.35 12.84
N LEU A 9 -1.31 -25.83 12.53
CA LEU A 9 -0.26 -25.01 11.91
C LEU A 9 -0.67 -24.54 10.51
N ASN A 10 -1.20 -25.44 9.68
CA ASN A 10 -1.68 -25.11 8.35
C ASN A 10 -2.84 -24.13 8.40
N LEU A 11 -3.76 -24.31 9.36
CA LEU A 11 -4.88 -23.41 9.56
C LEU A 11 -4.41 -21.99 9.94
N TYR A 12 -3.45 -21.88 10.86
CA TYR A 12 -2.84 -20.60 11.25
C TYR A 12 -2.16 -19.90 10.07
N LEU A 13 -1.40 -20.64 9.26
CA LEU A 13 -0.73 -20.10 8.07
C LEU A 13 -1.74 -19.60 7.02
N VAL A 14 -2.81 -20.35 6.76
CA VAL A 14 -3.86 -19.94 5.81
C VAL A 14 -4.55 -18.64 6.24
N PHE A 15 -4.86 -18.49 7.53
CA PHE A 15 -5.45 -17.24 8.05
C PHE A 15 -4.46 -16.07 8.05
N SER A 16 -3.18 -16.32 8.31
CA SER A 16 -2.13 -15.29 8.27
C SER A 16 -1.98 -14.70 6.86
N VAL A 17 -2.12 -15.54 5.82
CA VAL A 17 -2.02 -15.10 4.41
C VAL A 17 -3.15 -14.15 3.99
N GLN A 18 -4.34 -14.26 4.59
CA GLN A 18 -5.47 -13.36 4.28
C GLN A 18 -5.27 -11.95 4.85
N ALA A 19 -4.53 -11.81 5.96
CA ALA A 19 -4.20 -10.51 6.57
C ALA A 19 -3.08 -9.76 5.82
N ILE A 20 -2.26 -10.45 5.02
CA ILE A 20 -1.13 -9.88 4.27
C ILE A 20 -1.57 -9.32 2.91
N ARG A 21 -2.84 -9.50 2.54
CA ARG A 21 -3.36 -8.87 1.33
C ARG A 21 -3.37 -7.36 1.60
N GLY A 22 -2.53 -6.63 0.86
CA GLY A 22 -2.25 -5.17 0.96
C GLY A 22 -3.48 -4.31 0.63
N ASP A 23 -4.58 -4.62 1.27
CA ASP A 23 -5.92 -4.19 0.94
C ASP A 23 -6.25 -2.91 1.66
N ILE A 24 -5.68 -2.67 2.84
CA ILE A 24 -6.17 -1.63 3.74
C ILE A 24 -5.89 -0.24 3.18
N PRO A 25 -4.67 0.11 2.73
CA PRO A 25 -4.46 1.40 2.06
C PRO A 25 -5.41 1.60 0.88
N MET A 26 -5.60 0.56 0.06
CA MET A 26 -6.41 0.66 -1.15
C MET A 26 -7.93 0.70 -0.89
N LYS A 27 -8.44 -0.10 0.06
CA LYS A 27 -9.87 -0.15 0.43
C LYS A 27 -10.30 1.08 1.23
N SER A 28 -9.40 1.61 2.05
CA SER A 28 -9.66 2.80 2.88
C SER A 28 -9.47 4.12 2.13
N LEU A 29 -8.80 4.13 0.98
CA LEU A 29 -8.57 5.34 0.20
C LEU A 29 -9.89 6.04 -0.15
N ARG A 30 -10.01 7.30 0.24
CA ARG A 30 -11.10 8.20 -0.13
C ARG A 30 -10.51 9.52 -0.56
N CYS A 31 -10.78 9.92 -1.80
CA CYS A 31 -10.33 11.19 -2.35
C CYS A 31 -11.52 12.04 -2.74
N TYR A 32 -11.42 13.34 -2.46
CA TYR A 32 -12.37 14.36 -2.85
C TYR A 32 -11.60 15.59 -3.28
N ASN A 33 -12.19 16.38 -4.17
CA ASN A 33 -11.61 17.63 -4.63
C ASN A 33 -12.56 18.79 -4.35
N ASP A 34 -11.98 19.98 -4.23
CA ASP A 34 -12.72 21.23 -4.00
C ASP A 34 -13.21 21.89 -5.31
N TYR A 35 -12.98 21.25 -6.47
CA TYR A 35 -13.23 21.77 -7.81
C TYR A 35 -12.60 23.16 -8.10
N ASN A 36 -11.60 23.57 -7.32
CA ASN A 36 -11.02 24.89 -7.41
C ASN A 36 -9.49 24.84 -7.45
N SER A 37 -8.87 24.18 -6.47
CA SER A 37 -7.42 24.23 -6.29
C SER A 37 -6.78 23.00 -5.67
N GLN A 38 -7.57 22.08 -5.09
CA GLN A 38 -7.04 21.04 -4.22
C GLN A 38 -7.79 19.71 -4.35
N VAL A 39 -7.00 18.64 -4.31
CA VAL A 39 -7.47 17.27 -4.05
C VAL A 39 -7.00 16.87 -2.66
N THR A 40 -7.91 16.34 -1.84
CA THR A 40 -7.62 15.76 -0.53
C THR A 40 -7.96 14.27 -0.55
N CYS A 41 -7.01 13.44 -0.14
CA CYS A 41 -7.18 12.02 0.05
C CYS A 41 -6.99 11.63 1.51
N THR A 42 -7.74 10.66 1.97
CA THR A 42 -7.59 10.03 3.29
C THR A 42 -7.41 8.52 3.11
N TRP A 43 -6.54 7.91 3.89
CA TRP A 43 -6.33 6.47 3.87
C TRP A 43 -5.76 5.96 5.20
N LEU A 44 -5.86 4.65 5.42
CA LEU A 44 -5.40 3.95 6.61
C LEU A 44 -4.24 3.02 6.28
N GLU A 45 -3.29 2.92 7.19
CA GLU A 45 -2.18 1.97 7.16
C GLU A 45 -2.09 1.23 8.49
N HIS A 46 -1.70 -0.03 8.50
CA HIS A 46 -1.32 -0.67 9.76
C HIS A 46 -0.02 -0.04 10.30
N SER A 47 0.02 0.27 11.60
CA SER A 47 1.22 0.82 12.24
C SER A 47 2.44 -0.09 12.07
N GLU A 48 2.25 -1.41 12.19
CA GLU A 48 3.31 -2.42 11.98
C GLU A 48 3.84 -2.43 10.53
N ALA A 49 2.93 -2.35 9.56
CA ALA A 49 3.30 -2.31 8.14
C ALA A 49 4.01 -0.99 7.78
N HIS A 50 3.55 0.11 8.38
CA HIS A 50 4.18 1.42 8.23
C HIS A 50 5.64 1.39 8.71
N ALA A 51 5.88 0.85 9.90
CA ALA A 51 7.22 0.72 10.48
C ALA A 51 8.14 -0.16 9.61
N LEU A 52 7.60 -1.19 8.94
CA LEU A 52 8.39 -2.10 8.12
C LEU A 52 8.72 -1.54 6.74
N VAL A 53 7.73 -1.04 5.99
CA VAL A 53 7.89 -0.68 4.56
C VAL A 53 7.40 0.72 4.22
N GLY A 54 6.43 1.26 4.95
CA GLY A 54 5.89 2.62 4.80
C GLY A 54 5.44 2.98 3.39
N MET A 55 4.16 3.21 3.17
CA MET A 55 3.66 3.54 1.83
C MET A 55 3.62 5.05 1.56
N THR A 56 3.71 5.40 0.28
CA THR A 56 3.56 6.76 -0.26
C THR A 56 2.46 6.73 -1.31
N LEU A 57 1.53 7.69 -1.23
CA LEU A 57 0.44 7.84 -2.18
C LEU A 57 0.88 8.71 -3.36
N TYR A 58 0.65 8.23 -4.58
CA TYR A 58 0.87 8.97 -5.82
C TYR A 58 -0.46 9.16 -6.56
N GLN A 59 -0.62 10.33 -7.16
CA GLN A 59 -1.71 10.68 -8.06
C GLN A 59 -1.18 10.82 -9.48
N ARG A 60 -1.98 10.40 -10.45
CA ARG A 60 -1.78 10.63 -11.87
C ARG A 60 -3.13 10.92 -12.51
N ASN A 61 -3.16 11.69 -13.59
CA ASN A 61 -4.36 11.76 -14.42
C ASN A 61 -4.03 11.51 -15.90
N ASN A 62 -5.07 11.50 -16.73
CA ASN A 62 -4.95 11.27 -18.16
C ASN A 62 -4.33 12.46 -18.92
N ILE A 63 -4.19 13.63 -18.30
CA ILE A 63 -3.58 14.84 -18.89
C ILE A 63 -2.10 14.93 -18.52
N ILE A 64 -1.78 14.79 -17.24
CA ILE A 64 -0.43 14.69 -16.68
C ILE A 64 -0.11 13.22 -16.43
N ILE A 65 0.65 12.65 -17.36
CA ILE A 65 1.03 11.23 -17.41
C ILE A 65 2.01 10.87 -16.26
N GLU A 66 2.68 11.86 -15.68
CA GLU A 66 3.61 11.65 -14.58
C GLU A 66 2.91 11.35 -13.26
N ASN A 67 3.48 10.43 -12.47
CA ASN A 67 3.01 10.17 -11.11
C ASN A 67 3.50 11.29 -10.19
N LYS A 68 2.58 12.09 -9.66
CA LYS A 68 2.87 13.09 -8.64
C LYS A 68 2.71 12.49 -7.26
N GLU A 69 3.73 12.64 -6.43
CA GLU A 69 3.61 12.30 -5.01
C GLU A 69 2.56 13.20 -4.36
N MET A 70 1.76 12.65 -3.45
CA MET A 70 0.82 13.41 -2.63
C MET A 70 1.48 13.79 -1.31
N PHE A 71 1.33 15.04 -0.88
CA PHE A 71 1.87 15.49 0.41
C PHE A 71 0.99 14.99 1.54
N CYS A 72 1.47 13.98 2.28
CA CYS A 72 0.73 13.30 3.34
C CYS A 72 1.20 13.70 4.74
N GLU A 73 0.23 13.98 5.61
CA GLU A 73 0.43 14.26 7.03
C GLU A 73 -0.30 13.21 7.87
N HIS A 74 0.32 12.86 8.99
CA HIS A 74 -0.27 12.00 10.01
C HIS A 74 -1.34 12.78 10.78
N GLN A 75 -2.55 12.23 10.91
CA GLN A 75 -3.65 12.90 11.61
C GLN A 75 -3.95 12.29 12.97
N THR A 76 -4.02 10.95 13.05
CA THR A 76 -4.33 10.21 14.28
C THR A 76 -3.80 8.79 14.17
N GLU A 77 -3.24 8.28 15.28
CA GLU A 77 -2.86 6.88 15.44
C GLU A 77 -3.78 6.25 16.48
N ASN A 78 -4.41 5.14 16.11
CA ASN A 78 -4.86 4.15 17.08
C ASN A 78 -3.77 3.08 17.15
N ASP A 79 -3.67 2.31 18.23
CA ASP A 79 -2.62 1.31 18.47
C ASP A 79 -2.42 0.31 17.31
N SER A 80 -3.39 0.17 16.39
CA SER A 80 -3.33 -0.74 15.24
C SER A 80 -3.23 -0.07 13.87
N TYR A 81 -3.57 1.23 13.76
CA TYR A 81 -3.71 1.92 12.47
C TYR A 81 -3.31 3.38 12.53
N VAL A 82 -2.63 3.81 11.47
CA VAL A 82 -2.24 5.19 11.19
C VAL A 82 -3.21 5.78 10.16
N GLN A 83 -3.81 6.92 10.48
CA GLN A 83 -4.63 7.69 9.53
C GLN A 83 -3.80 8.77 8.86
N TRP A 84 -3.81 8.75 7.53
CA TRP A 84 -3.11 9.71 6.67
C TRP A 84 -4.09 10.65 5.99
N VAL A 85 -3.72 11.93 5.93
CA VAL A 85 -4.39 12.94 5.11
C VAL A 85 -3.38 13.50 4.12
N CYS A 86 -3.67 13.31 2.84
CA CYS A 86 -2.79 13.71 1.75
C CYS A 86 -3.43 14.80 0.89
N ARG A 87 -2.66 15.80 0.48
CA ARG A 87 -3.14 16.92 -0.33
C ARG A 87 -2.21 17.19 -1.49
N ASN A 88 -2.80 17.53 -2.63
CA ASN A 88 -2.09 18.11 -3.76
C ASN A 88 -2.90 19.28 -4.33
N THR A 89 -2.18 20.26 -4.86
CA THR A 89 -2.78 21.34 -5.63
C THR A 89 -2.84 20.99 -7.10
N THR A 90 -3.96 21.26 -7.74
CA THR A 90 -4.17 21.09 -9.17
C THR A 90 -5.20 22.12 -9.63
N ASP A 91 -5.10 22.57 -10.87
CA ASP A 91 -6.08 23.40 -11.57
C ASP A 91 -6.84 22.61 -12.65
N ILE A 92 -6.49 21.33 -12.81
CA ILE A 92 -7.06 20.43 -13.79
C ILE A 92 -8.30 19.75 -13.19
N PHE A 93 -9.43 20.44 -13.29
CA PHE A 93 -10.74 19.91 -12.97
C PHE A 93 -11.62 19.93 -14.22
N GLY A 94 -12.25 18.81 -14.54
CA GLY A 94 -13.09 18.75 -15.73
C GLY A 94 -13.78 17.41 -15.92
N ILE A 95 -14.86 17.43 -16.68
CA ILE A 95 -15.52 16.21 -17.15
C ILE A 95 -14.52 15.47 -18.06
N GLY A 96 -14.26 14.21 -17.77
CA GLY A 96 -13.30 13.38 -18.52
C GLY A 96 -11.85 13.44 -18.02
N VAL A 97 -11.59 14.05 -16.87
CA VAL A 97 -10.33 13.90 -16.15
C VAL A 97 -10.41 12.67 -15.27
N ASP A 98 -9.60 11.65 -15.58
CA ASP A 98 -9.57 10.40 -14.83
C ASP A 98 -8.35 10.37 -13.91
N ASP A 99 -8.59 10.53 -12.60
CA ASP A 99 -7.56 10.41 -11.59
C ASP A 99 -7.30 8.94 -11.21
N THR A 100 -6.04 8.53 -11.31
CA THR A 100 -5.53 7.24 -10.86
C THR A 100 -4.63 7.43 -9.65
N TYR A 101 -4.81 6.59 -8.64
CA TYR A 101 -4.04 6.62 -7.41
C TYR A 101 -3.25 5.32 -7.24
N SER A 102 -2.00 5.44 -6.78
CA SER A 102 -1.14 4.27 -6.55
C SER A 102 -0.34 4.42 -5.26
N PHE A 103 -0.15 3.31 -4.55
CA PHE A 103 0.71 3.25 -3.38
C PHE A 103 2.06 2.65 -3.77
N LYS A 104 3.16 3.31 -3.36
CA LYS A 104 4.52 2.80 -3.55
C LYS A 104 5.28 2.78 -2.22
N PRO A 105 6.11 1.75 -1.96
CA PRO A 105 7.00 1.73 -0.80
C PRO A 105 7.93 2.95 -0.77
N LYS A 106 8.18 3.51 0.42
CA LYS A 106 9.16 4.60 0.62
C LYS A 106 10.60 4.17 0.35
N LYS A 107 10.89 2.87 0.47
CA LYS A 107 12.20 2.27 0.19
C LYS A 107 12.08 1.18 -0.86
N MET A 108 13.11 1.03 -1.69
CA MET A 108 13.19 -0.14 -2.57
C MET A 108 13.31 -1.40 -1.73
N LEU A 109 12.39 -2.34 -1.95
CA LEU A 109 12.45 -3.66 -1.36
C LEU A 109 13.39 -4.50 -2.20
N GLN A 110 14.53 -4.88 -1.64
CA GLN A 110 15.47 -5.78 -2.27
C GLN A 110 15.19 -7.19 -1.73
N ALA A 111 14.80 -8.10 -2.62
CA ALA A 111 14.66 -9.51 -2.29
C ALA A 111 15.89 -10.25 -2.82
N GLU A 112 16.66 -10.85 -1.91
CA GLU A 112 17.80 -11.69 -2.28
C GLU A 112 17.35 -13.15 -2.35
N LEU A 113 17.64 -13.81 -3.47
CA LEU A 113 17.41 -15.24 -3.65
C LEU A 113 18.76 -15.96 -3.63
N ASN A 114 19.04 -16.66 -2.54
CA ASN A 114 20.20 -17.52 -2.44
C ASN A 114 19.89 -18.87 -3.10
N VAL A 115 20.40 -19.06 -4.31
CA VAL A 115 20.28 -20.33 -5.04
C VAL A 115 21.53 -21.17 -4.83
N ASP A 116 21.35 -22.36 -4.25
CA ASP A 116 22.42 -23.36 -4.18
C ASP A 116 22.53 -24.11 -5.52
N LEU A 117 23.58 -23.77 -6.28
CA LEU A 117 23.84 -24.35 -7.60
C LEU A 117 24.33 -25.80 -7.53
N SER A 118 24.69 -26.32 -6.36
CA SER A 118 25.25 -27.68 -6.22
C SER A 118 24.22 -28.80 -6.40
N GLN A 119 22.93 -28.48 -6.46
CA GLN A 119 21.86 -29.46 -6.66
C GLN A 119 21.62 -29.86 -8.12
N ASN A 120 22.21 -29.15 -9.09
CA ASN A 120 22.02 -29.41 -10.52
C ASN A 120 23.12 -30.26 -11.17
N GLY A 121 24.08 -30.77 -10.39
CA GLY A 121 25.23 -31.55 -10.87
C GLY A 121 25.20 -32.99 -10.38
N LYS A 122 24.24 -33.78 -10.83
CA LYS A 122 24.32 -35.25 -10.80
C LYS A 122 23.89 -35.78 -12.17
N ASP A 123 24.80 -35.68 -13.12
CA ASP A 123 24.83 -36.57 -14.29
C ASP A 123 25.67 -37.81 -13.94
#